data_AF-A0AAD4BIH2-F1
#
_entry.id   AF-A0AAD4BIH2-F1
#
_cell.length_a   1.000
_cell.length_b   1.000
_cell.length_c   1.000
_cell.angle_alpha   90.00
_cell.angle_beta   90.00
_cell.angle_gamma   90.00
#
_symmetry.space_group_name_H-M   'P 1'
#
loop_
_entity.id
_entity.type
_entity.pdbx_description
1 polymer ?
#
loop_
_entity_poly.entity_id
_entity_poly.type
_entity_poly.pdbx_seq_one_letter_code
_entity_poly.pdbx_strand_id
1 'polypeptide(L)'
;MSSVGCQPPNVQGETTVTQLRHQFELDVIWPELESFGITISPDMAVIPGRILSKPGITYASSVAPSVNDQAAWNLVGVKVEFAGASDRDLHEVVSAFRHMCNASGMRVTADPTYATAQLPRRDSEAFDPIRQEAIKTIKDTLLSIKPKPTLIFVMLANEDKAIYEGVKHLCDVRLDVATVCAQSGKIRRRNPHYLANVVLKVNTKLGGINHRLDADGGKWLHGELTMVVGIDTSHPSPGSAVGCPSIAAVVASINNSFTQYPAILEIQNSPHGSGMQGIPRPTHYYVIHDEIRYSADKIQGITNALSYMYAGATQAISVASPVYYANAACQRGRCYLRKLLYGNVGEGGTTASGTQTGSENATEMDVMQEARRLWGWGVAGAGLKETMFYL
;
A
#
# COMPACT_ATOMS: atom_id res chain seq x y z
N MET A 1 1.25 4.60 -21.12
CA MET A 1 2.02 5.67 -20.45
C MET A 1 3.27 5.14 -19.73
N SER A 2 3.23 4.04 -18.97
CA SER A 2 4.43 3.55 -18.26
C SER A 2 5.58 3.07 -19.16
N SER A 3 5.32 2.65 -20.41
CA SER A 3 6.33 2.16 -21.35
C SER A 3 7.25 3.26 -21.92
N VAL A 4 6.84 4.53 -21.85
CA VAL A 4 7.62 5.65 -22.41
C VAL A 4 8.75 6.09 -21.47
N GLY A 5 8.54 6.01 -20.14
CA GLY A 5 9.54 6.39 -19.13
C GLY A 5 10.39 5.24 -18.59
N CYS A 6 10.04 3.99 -18.89
CA CYS A 6 10.79 2.80 -18.44
C CYS A 6 11.96 2.50 -19.39
N GLN A 7 13.07 3.21 -19.21
CA GLN A 7 14.31 2.98 -19.95
C GLN A 7 15.37 2.36 -19.02
N PRO A 8 16.21 1.42 -19.50
CA PRO A 8 17.33 0.89 -18.73
C PRO A 8 18.29 1.99 -18.24
N PRO A 9 18.96 1.83 -17.08
CA PRO A 9 19.82 2.88 -16.50
C PRO A 9 20.94 3.36 -17.43
N ASN A 10 21.51 2.47 -18.24
CA ASN A 10 22.54 2.83 -19.23
C ASN A 10 21.98 3.73 -20.34
N VAL A 11 20.77 3.42 -20.83
CA VAL A 11 20.09 4.21 -21.86
C VAL A 11 19.70 5.59 -21.31
N GLN A 12 19.19 5.65 -20.07
CA GLN A 12 18.89 6.91 -19.40
C GLN A 12 20.14 7.76 -19.17
N GLY A 13 21.23 7.17 -18.66
CA GLY A 13 22.49 7.87 -18.45
C GLY A 13 23.03 8.46 -19.74
N GLU A 14 22.97 7.71 -20.83
CA GLU A 14 23.38 8.18 -22.16
C GLU A 14 22.46 9.30 -22.66
N THR A 15 21.14 9.17 -22.55
CA THR A 15 20.18 10.24 -22.88
C THR A 15 20.42 11.52 -22.09
N THR A 16 20.71 11.41 -20.78
CA THR A 16 21.01 12.57 -19.94
C THR A 16 22.29 13.28 -20.37
N VAL A 17 23.35 12.52 -20.67
CA VAL A 17 24.64 13.08 -21.07
C VAL A 17 24.63 13.62 -22.50
N THR A 18 23.87 13.02 -23.42
CA THR A 18 23.93 13.39 -24.84
C THR A 18 22.80 14.32 -25.27
N GLN A 19 21.54 13.94 -25.01
CA GLN A 19 20.39 14.68 -25.53
C GLN A 19 20.01 15.85 -24.64
N LEU A 20 19.95 15.65 -23.32
CA LEU A 20 19.52 16.72 -22.41
C LEU A 20 20.58 17.82 -22.29
N ARG A 21 21.87 17.48 -22.25
CA ARG A 21 22.94 18.50 -22.23
C ARG A 21 22.90 19.42 -23.43
N HIS A 22 22.75 18.86 -24.62
CA HIS A 22 22.60 19.63 -25.86
C HIS A 22 21.32 20.46 -25.86
N GLN A 23 20.19 19.87 -25.44
CA GLN A 23 18.91 20.58 -25.39
C GLN A 23 18.90 21.76 -24.42
N PHE A 24 19.62 21.64 -23.30
CA PHE A 24 19.76 22.70 -22.30
C PHE A 24 21.00 23.57 -22.52
N GLU A 25 21.68 23.43 -23.67
CA GLU A 25 22.85 24.23 -24.04
C GLU A 25 23.95 24.25 -22.95
N LEU A 26 24.09 23.15 -22.20
CA LEU A 26 25.04 23.03 -21.09
C LEU A 26 26.49 22.90 -21.55
N ASP A 27 26.70 22.73 -22.86
CA ASP A 27 28.01 22.64 -23.50
C ASP A 27 28.43 23.98 -24.14
N VAL A 28 27.61 25.02 -24.00
CA VAL A 28 27.90 26.39 -24.46
C VAL A 28 28.55 27.19 -23.34
N ILE A 29 29.46 28.10 -23.68
CA ILE A 29 30.03 29.06 -22.72
C ILE A 29 28.97 30.11 -22.43
N TRP A 30 28.48 30.13 -21.18
CA TRP A 30 27.53 31.12 -20.69
C TRP A 30 28.30 32.32 -20.11
N PRO A 31 28.26 33.50 -20.74
CA PRO A 31 29.00 34.67 -20.28
C PRO A 31 28.64 35.07 -18.85
N GLU A 32 27.39 34.85 -18.45
CA GLU A 32 26.90 35.07 -17.10
C GLU A 32 27.60 34.14 -16.10
N LEU A 33 27.67 32.83 -16.37
CA LEU A 33 28.35 31.87 -15.49
C LEU A 33 29.86 32.11 -15.44
N GLU A 34 30.46 32.46 -16.57
CA GLU A 34 31.88 32.80 -16.68
C GLU A 34 32.23 34.06 -15.88
N SER A 35 31.34 35.07 -15.87
CA SER A 35 31.50 36.27 -15.04
C SER A 35 31.53 35.97 -13.52
N PHE A 36 30.93 34.84 -13.11
CA PHE A 36 30.99 34.31 -11.75
C PHE A 36 32.08 33.24 -11.56
N GLY A 37 32.88 32.94 -12.59
CA GLY A 37 33.92 31.90 -12.55
C GLY A 37 33.39 30.47 -12.46
N ILE A 38 32.14 30.23 -12.86
CA ILE A 38 31.46 28.93 -12.78
C ILE A 38 31.65 28.17 -14.10
N THR A 39 32.03 26.90 -14.02
CA THR A 39 32.13 25.99 -15.17
C THR A 39 31.36 24.69 -14.91
N ILE A 40 30.84 24.07 -15.97
CA ILE A 40 30.06 22.82 -15.89
C ILE A 40 30.87 21.71 -16.56
N SER A 41 31.18 20.65 -15.82
CA SER A 41 31.88 19.48 -16.38
C SER A 41 30.99 18.74 -17.40
N PRO A 42 31.55 18.26 -18.51
CA PRO A 42 30.83 17.40 -19.47
C PRO A 42 30.56 16.00 -18.93
N ASP A 43 31.35 15.56 -17.94
CA ASP A 43 31.31 14.20 -17.44
C ASP A 43 30.38 14.05 -16.23
N MET A 44 29.70 12.91 -16.14
CA MET A 44 29.00 12.55 -14.90
C MET A 44 30.02 12.31 -13.78
N ALA A 45 29.71 12.82 -12.59
CA ALA A 45 30.53 12.56 -11.41
C ALA A 45 30.64 11.05 -11.15
N VAL A 46 31.87 10.54 -11.10
CA VAL A 46 32.15 9.15 -10.74
C VAL A 46 32.19 9.05 -9.22
N ILE A 47 31.21 8.35 -8.64
CA ILE A 47 31.07 8.21 -7.19
C ILE A 47 31.44 6.76 -6.80
N PRO A 48 32.38 6.53 -5.87
CA PRO A 48 32.68 5.19 -5.39
C PRO A 48 31.47 4.63 -4.62
N GLY A 49 30.93 3.52 -5.11
CA GLY A 49 29.86 2.77 -4.45
C GLY A 49 30.40 1.57 -3.68
N ARG A 50 29.68 1.13 -2.65
CA ARG A 50 29.91 -0.17 -1.99
C ARG A 50 28.63 -0.99 -2.02
N ILE A 51 28.77 -2.28 -2.27
CA ILE A 51 27.67 -3.25 -2.17
C ILE A 51 27.72 -3.84 -0.76
N LEU A 52 26.67 -3.60 0.03
CA LEU A 52 26.54 -4.20 1.36
C LEU A 52 26.15 -5.67 1.23
N SER A 53 26.68 -6.52 2.11
CA SER A 53 26.29 -7.93 2.19
C SER A 53 24.81 -8.07 2.56
N LYS A 54 24.13 -9.04 1.95
CA LYS A 54 22.74 -9.39 2.31
C LYS A 54 22.74 -10.05 3.70
N PRO A 55 21.82 -9.69 4.61
CA PRO A 55 21.67 -10.42 5.87
C PRO A 55 21.11 -11.83 5.61
N GLY A 56 21.34 -12.79 6.52
CA GLY A 56 20.66 -14.07 6.45
C GLY A 56 19.20 -13.95 6.88
N ILE A 57 18.32 -14.72 6.24
CA ILE A 57 16.87 -14.75 6.53
C ILE A 57 16.49 -16.16 6.95
N THR A 58 15.75 -16.27 8.05
CA THR A 58 15.25 -17.55 8.55
C THR A 58 13.72 -17.61 8.42
N TYR A 59 13.24 -18.73 7.87
CA TYR A 59 11.81 -19.08 7.79
C TYR A 59 11.45 -20.09 8.87
N ALA A 60 10.17 -20.14 9.28
CA ALA A 60 9.68 -21.09 10.28
C ALA A 60 9.69 -22.57 9.82
N SER A 61 10.03 -22.84 8.55
CA SER A 61 10.23 -24.18 7.99
C SER A 61 11.47 -24.19 7.07
N SER A 62 12.31 -25.22 7.22
CA SER A 62 13.69 -25.31 6.72
C SER A 62 13.84 -25.59 5.21
N VAL A 63 12.95 -25.08 4.34
CA VAL A 63 12.99 -25.43 2.90
C VAL A 63 13.16 -24.18 2.03
N ALA A 64 14.29 -24.12 1.32
CA ALA A 64 14.57 -23.08 0.33
C ALA A 64 13.92 -23.41 -1.03
N PRO A 65 13.13 -22.51 -1.64
CA PRO A 65 12.60 -22.72 -2.98
C PRO A 65 13.55 -22.16 -4.06
N SER A 66 13.74 -22.92 -5.15
CA SER A 66 14.39 -22.45 -6.39
C SER A 66 13.36 -21.82 -7.35
N VAL A 67 13.71 -20.72 -7.99
CA VAL A 67 12.91 -20.01 -9.00
C VAL A 67 13.46 -20.33 -10.39
N ASN A 68 12.57 -20.61 -11.35
CA ASN A 68 12.91 -20.78 -12.76
C ASN A 68 12.38 -19.62 -13.62
N ASP A 69 13.08 -19.37 -14.72
CA ASP A 69 12.86 -18.28 -15.66
C ASP A 69 11.87 -18.66 -16.77
N GLN A 70 11.09 -17.66 -17.22
CA GLN A 70 10.39 -17.52 -18.51
C GLN A 70 8.83 -17.51 -18.50
N ALA A 71 8.31 -16.34 -18.13
CA ALA A 71 7.43 -15.47 -18.94
C ALA A 71 6.18 -16.05 -19.66
N ALA A 72 5.10 -16.08 -18.88
CA ALA A 72 3.68 -15.84 -19.17
C ALA A 72 3.15 -15.59 -20.61
N TRP A 73 2.02 -16.26 -20.90
CA TRP A 73 1.10 -15.96 -22.00
C TRP A 73 -0.18 -15.25 -21.50
N ASN A 74 -0.74 -14.36 -22.32
CA ASN A 74 -1.85 -13.46 -21.96
C ASN A 74 -3.21 -14.03 -22.43
N LEU A 75 -4.19 -14.15 -21.54
CA LEU A 75 -5.59 -14.46 -21.87
C LEU A 75 -6.42 -13.19 -21.71
N VAL A 76 -6.57 -12.46 -22.82
CA VAL A 76 -7.54 -11.36 -22.94
C VAL A 76 -8.90 -11.98 -23.28
N GLY A 77 -9.92 -11.74 -22.46
CA GLY A 77 -11.33 -11.86 -22.89
C GLY A 77 -12.25 -12.83 -22.14
N VAL A 78 -11.78 -13.65 -21.19
CA VAL A 78 -12.70 -14.55 -20.45
C VAL A 78 -13.18 -13.85 -19.18
N LYS A 79 -14.49 -13.54 -19.09
CA LYS A 79 -15.14 -13.15 -17.84
C LYS A 79 -15.23 -14.39 -16.94
N VAL A 80 -14.27 -14.54 -16.03
CA VAL A 80 -14.18 -15.65 -15.08
C VAL A 80 -14.75 -15.21 -13.72
N GLU A 81 -16.04 -14.93 -13.66
CA GLU A 81 -16.78 -14.80 -12.39
C GLU A 81 -17.09 -16.19 -11.83
N PHE A 82 -17.18 -16.31 -10.50
CA PHE A 82 -17.70 -17.53 -9.87
C PHE A 82 -19.23 -17.49 -9.90
N ALA A 83 -19.86 -18.64 -10.09
CA ALA A 83 -21.32 -18.81 -10.14
C ALA A 83 -22.02 -18.64 -8.78
N GLY A 84 -21.26 -18.39 -7.71
CA GLY A 84 -21.78 -18.16 -6.35
C GLY A 84 -21.13 -19.08 -5.31
N ALA A 85 -21.72 -19.14 -4.11
CA ALA A 85 -21.21 -19.91 -2.96
C ALA A 85 -21.09 -21.43 -3.21
N SER A 86 -21.85 -21.98 -4.16
CA SER A 86 -21.82 -23.39 -4.56
C SER A 86 -20.91 -23.69 -5.75
N ASP A 87 -20.17 -22.70 -6.26
CA ASP A 87 -19.28 -22.88 -7.42
C ASP A 87 -18.12 -23.84 -7.09
N ARG A 88 -18.00 -24.93 -7.84
CA ARG A 88 -16.95 -25.93 -7.62
C ARG A 88 -15.53 -25.37 -7.75
N ASP A 89 -15.28 -24.49 -8.72
CA ASP A 89 -13.95 -23.87 -8.91
C ASP A 89 -13.63 -22.94 -7.73
N LEU A 90 -14.62 -22.29 -7.12
CA LEU A 90 -14.45 -21.53 -5.86
C LEU A 90 -13.99 -22.45 -4.73
N HIS A 91 -14.65 -23.59 -4.54
CA HIS A 91 -14.27 -24.58 -3.52
C HIS A 91 -12.87 -25.15 -3.76
N GLU A 92 -12.50 -25.41 -5.01
CA GLU A 92 -11.15 -25.84 -5.38
C GLU A 92 -10.09 -24.77 -5.11
N VAL A 93 -10.39 -23.49 -5.39
CA VAL A 93 -9.51 -22.36 -5.06
C VAL A 93 -9.32 -22.23 -3.54
N VAL A 94 -10.40 -22.34 -2.76
CA VAL A 94 -10.32 -22.28 -1.30
C VAL A 94 -9.53 -23.47 -0.74
N SER A 95 -9.73 -24.67 -1.29
CA SER A 95 -8.95 -25.86 -0.93
C SER A 95 -7.45 -25.65 -1.21
N ALA A 96 -7.09 -25.16 -2.39
CA ALA A 96 -5.70 -24.86 -2.75
C ALA A 96 -5.09 -23.78 -1.84
N PHE A 97 -5.86 -22.74 -1.49
CA PHE A 97 -5.43 -21.71 -0.57
C PHE A 97 -5.20 -22.25 0.85
N ARG A 98 -6.12 -23.08 1.36
CA ARG A 98 -5.96 -23.76 2.67
C ARG A 98 -4.75 -24.67 2.69
N HIS A 99 -4.52 -25.43 1.63
CA HIS A 99 -3.33 -26.24 1.48
C HIS A 99 -2.07 -25.38 1.56
N MET A 100 -2.03 -24.23 0.87
CA MET A 100 -0.91 -23.30 0.92
C MET A 100 -0.71 -22.71 2.32
N CYS A 101 -1.78 -22.34 3.03
CA CYS A 101 -1.70 -21.91 4.43
C CYS A 101 -1.04 -22.98 5.31
N ASN A 102 -1.50 -24.22 5.20
CA ASN A 102 -0.97 -25.36 5.96
C ASN A 102 0.49 -25.67 5.62
N ALA A 103 0.85 -25.64 4.33
CA ALA A 103 2.23 -25.81 3.87
C ALA A 103 3.16 -24.68 4.36
N SER A 104 2.60 -23.48 4.57
CA SER A 104 3.31 -22.31 5.11
C SER A 104 3.34 -22.26 6.64
N GLY A 105 2.90 -23.32 7.34
CA GLY A 105 2.95 -23.43 8.80
C GLY A 105 1.76 -22.82 9.55
N MET A 106 0.75 -22.28 8.84
CA MET A 106 -0.53 -21.92 9.46
C MET A 106 -1.38 -23.17 9.69
N ARG A 107 -2.34 -23.13 10.61
CA ARG A 107 -3.28 -24.24 10.82
C ARG A 107 -4.70 -23.82 10.43
N VAL A 108 -5.17 -24.27 9.27
CA VAL A 108 -6.53 -23.98 8.76
C VAL A 108 -7.32 -25.27 8.62
N THR A 109 -8.03 -25.66 9.69
CA THR A 109 -8.74 -26.95 9.80
C THR A 109 -10.21 -26.89 9.41
N ALA A 110 -10.89 -25.76 9.64
CA ALA A 110 -12.32 -25.61 9.35
C ALA A 110 -12.59 -25.15 7.91
N ASP A 111 -13.75 -25.55 7.39
CA ASP A 111 -14.30 -25.00 6.14
C ASP A 111 -14.83 -23.58 6.40
N PRO A 112 -14.55 -22.61 5.51
CA PRO A 112 -15.07 -21.26 5.69
C PRO A 112 -16.56 -21.20 5.36
N THR A 113 -17.25 -20.22 5.94
CA THR A 113 -18.58 -19.82 5.48
C THR A 113 -18.45 -19.04 4.18
N TYR A 114 -19.27 -19.41 3.19
CA TYR A 114 -19.34 -18.72 1.90
C TYR A 114 -20.52 -17.75 1.88
N ALA A 115 -20.30 -16.57 1.34
CA ALA A 115 -21.34 -15.58 1.09
C ALA A 115 -21.10 -14.92 -0.27
N THR A 116 -22.18 -14.51 -0.94
CA THR A 116 -22.11 -13.84 -2.25
C THR A 116 -22.94 -12.57 -2.21
N ALA A 117 -22.30 -11.43 -2.50
CA ALA A 117 -22.97 -10.15 -2.69
C ALA A 117 -23.15 -9.90 -4.19
N GLN A 118 -24.40 -9.89 -4.67
CA GLN A 118 -24.68 -9.50 -6.05
C GLN A 118 -24.76 -7.98 -6.14
N LEU A 119 -23.73 -7.37 -6.73
CA LEU A 119 -23.61 -5.92 -6.77
C LEU A 119 -24.44 -5.35 -7.94
N PRO A 120 -25.08 -4.19 -7.76
CA PRO A 120 -25.70 -3.48 -8.87
C PRO A 120 -24.64 -3.18 -9.93
N ARG A 121 -25.03 -3.35 -11.20
CA ARG A 121 -24.15 -3.01 -12.33
C ARG A 121 -23.80 -1.53 -12.25
N ARG A 122 -22.57 -1.21 -12.62
CA ARG A 122 -22.17 0.18 -12.77
C ARG A 122 -22.85 0.72 -14.01
N ASP A 123 -23.64 1.77 -13.83
CA ASP A 123 -24.12 2.58 -14.93
C ASP A 123 -22.93 3.37 -15.51
N SER A 124 -22.69 3.25 -16.81
CA SER A 124 -21.60 3.96 -17.48
C SER A 124 -21.87 5.47 -17.59
N GLU A 125 -23.15 5.87 -17.57
CA GLU A 125 -23.57 7.26 -17.74
C GLU A 125 -23.70 8.01 -16.40
N ALA A 126 -23.88 7.28 -15.28
CA ALA A 126 -24.03 7.88 -13.97
C ALA A 126 -22.67 8.10 -13.26
N PHE A 127 -22.46 9.31 -12.74
CA PHE A 127 -21.30 9.61 -11.90
C PHE A 127 -21.48 9.00 -10.49
N ASP A 128 -21.02 7.76 -10.32
CA ASP A 128 -21.04 7.05 -9.03
C ASP A 128 -19.61 6.68 -8.57
N PRO A 129 -18.83 7.64 -8.05
CA PRO A 129 -17.43 7.44 -7.69
C PRO A 129 -17.25 6.54 -6.46
N ILE A 130 -18.28 6.35 -5.64
CA ILE A 130 -18.22 5.67 -4.34
C ILE A 130 -19.05 4.38 -4.27
N ARG A 131 -19.81 4.04 -5.32
CA ARG A 131 -20.58 2.79 -5.44
C ARG A 131 -21.54 2.56 -4.27
N GLN A 132 -22.27 3.59 -3.84
CA GLN A 132 -23.04 3.61 -2.58
C GLN A 132 -23.94 2.38 -2.40
N GLU A 133 -24.81 2.09 -3.37
CA GLU A 133 -25.74 0.96 -3.30
C GLU A 133 -25.00 -0.39 -3.27
N ALA A 134 -23.90 -0.52 -4.01
CA ALA A 134 -23.09 -1.74 -3.97
C ALA A 134 -22.43 -1.94 -2.60
N ILE A 135 -21.89 -0.88 -1.98
CA ILE A 135 -21.30 -0.95 -0.65
C ILE A 135 -22.37 -1.29 0.40
N LYS A 136 -23.60 -0.79 0.25
CA LYS A 136 -24.74 -1.17 1.09
C LYS A 136 -25.06 -2.66 0.95
N THR A 137 -25.17 -3.20 -0.27
CA THR A 137 -25.37 -4.64 -0.48
C THR A 137 -24.27 -5.49 0.15
N ILE A 138 -23.00 -5.06 0.04
CA ILE A 138 -21.87 -5.73 0.68
C ILE A 138 -22.03 -5.72 2.19
N LYS A 139 -22.38 -4.57 2.79
CA LYS A 139 -22.60 -4.45 4.23
C LYS A 139 -23.67 -5.41 4.72
N ASP A 140 -24.82 -5.45 4.06
CA ASP A 140 -25.92 -6.32 4.44
C ASP A 140 -25.52 -7.80 4.35
N THR A 141 -24.75 -8.15 3.30
CA THR A 141 -24.19 -9.50 3.13
C THR A 141 -23.19 -9.86 4.23
N LEU A 142 -22.32 -8.94 4.63
CA LEU A 142 -21.34 -9.19 5.71
C LEU A 142 -22.01 -9.32 7.08
N LEU A 143 -23.06 -8.54 7.34
CA LEU A 143 -23.80 -8.57 8.60
C LEU A 143 -24.66 -9.83 8.77
N SER A 144 -25.05 -10.48 7.68
CA SER A 144 -25.80 -11.74 7.71
C SER A 144 -24.95 -12.95 8.10
N ILE A 145 -23.62 -12.88 7.98
CA ILE A 145 -22.70 -13.94 8.38
C ILE A 145 -22.63 -14.03 9.91
N LYS A 146 -22.96 -15.19 10.47
CA LYS A 146 -22.93 -15.47 11.91
C LYS A 146 -22.20 -16.79 12.21
N PRO A 147 -21.34 -16.85 13.24
CA PRO A 147 -20.88 -15.74 14.09
C PRO A 147 -20.00 -14.73 13.31
N LYS A 148 -19.71 -13.56 13.89
CA LYS A 148 -18.82 -12.56 13.27
C LYS A 148 -17.47 -13.21 12.96
N PRO A 149 -17.01 -13.23 11.70
CA PRO A 149 -15.74 -13.86 11.33
C PRO A 149 -14.56 -13.04 11.86
N THR A 150 -13.44 -13.72 12.11
CA THR A 150 -12.16 -13.08 12.50
C THR A 150 -11.44 -12.48 11.29
N LEU A 151 -11.57 -13.12 10.13
CA LEU A 151 -11.02 -12.67 8.86
C LEU A 151 -11.98 -13.00 7.72
N ILE A 152 -12.12 -12.07 6.78
CA ILE A 152 -12.91 -12.24 5.56
C ILE A 152 -11.95 -12.24 4.36
N PHE A 153 -12.00 -13.31 3.58
CA PHE A 153 -11.27 -13.39 2.32
C PHE A 153 -12.19 -12.98 1.17
N VAL A 154 -11.98 -11.79 0.62
CA VAL A 154 -12.85 -11.16 -0.38
C VAL A 154 -12.35 -11.48 -1.78
N MET A 155 -13.15 -12.18 -2.58
CA MET A 155 -12.86 -12.43 -3.98
C MET A 155 -13.55 -11.39 -4.87
N LEU A 156 -12.76 -10.46 -5.41
CA LEU A 156 -13.24 -9.37 -6.26
C LEU A 156 -13.32 -9.84 -7.71
N ALA A 157 -14.51 -9.77 -8.29
CA ALA A 157 -14.76 -10.18 -9.67
C ALA A 157 -13.97 -9.34 -10.69
N ASN A 158 -13.76 -8.06 -10.42
CA ASN A 158 -13.11 -7.10 -11.31
C ASN A 158 -12.21 -6.11 -10.54
N GLU A 159 -11.55 -5.21 -11.26
CA GLU A 159 -10.61 -4.23 -10.71
C GLU A 159 -11.29 -2.91 -10.27
N ASP A 160 -12.55 -2.95 -9.83
CA ASP A 160 -13.24 -1.75 -9.36
C ASP A 160 -12.66 -1.25 -8.02
N LYS A 161 -11.86 -0.18 -8.11
CA LYS A 161 -11.23 0.46 -6.95
C LYS A 161 -12.25 0.99 -5.93
N ALA A 162 -13.43 1.46 -6.36
CA ALA A 162 -14.44 1.98 -5.44
C ALA A 162 -14.99 0.87 -4.55
N ILE A 163 -15.17 -0.33 -5.11
CA ILE A 163 -15.58 -1.50 -4.34
C ILE A 163 -14.48 -1.93 -3.38
N TYR A 164 -13.23 -2.02 -3.84
CA TYR A 164 -12.10 -2.37 -2.97
C TYR A 164 -11.98 -1.40 -1.78
N GLU A 165 -11.93 -0.09 -2.05
CA GLU A 165 -11.78 0.94 -1.04
C GLU A 165 -12.99 1.00 -0.10
N GLY A 166 -14.21 0.84 -0.62
CA GLY A 166 -15.42 0.79 0.19
C GLY A 166 -15.49 -0.45 1.09
N VAL A 167 -15.03 -1.62 0.62
CA VAL A 167 -14.88 -2.83 1.46
C VAL A 167 -13.89 -2.57 2.60
N LYS A 168 -12.73 -1.98 2.30
CA LYS A 168 -11.72 -1.63 3.31
C LYS A 168 -12.27 -0.62 4.31
N HIS A 169 -12.91 0.44 3.83
CA HIS A 169 -13.52 1.45 4.70
C HIS A 169 -14.57 0.85 5.62
N LEU A 170 -15.49 0.06 5.07
CA LEU A 170 -16.54 -0.60 5.84
C LEU A 170 -15.96 -1.54 6.90
N CYS A 171 -15.02 -2.41 6.52
CA CYS A 171 -14.50 -3.42 7.42
C CYS A 171 -13.56 -2.85 8.48
N ASP A 172 -12.69 -1.93 8.10
CA ASP A 172 -11.68 -1.35 8.99
C ASP A 172 -12.29 -0.31 9.95
N VAL A 173 -13.21 0.55 9.47
CA VAL A 173 -13.74 1.69 10.25
C VAL A 173 -15.11 1.41 10.88
N ARG A 174 -15.87 0.43 10.40
CA ARG A 174 -17.25 0.18 10.90
C ARG A 174 -17.45 -1.20 11.50
N LEU A 175 -16.89 -2.25 10.89
CA LEU A 175 -17.17 -3.62 11.30
C LEU A 175 -16.09 -4.26 12.17
N ASP A 176 -14.89 -3.66 12.28
CA ASP A 176 -13.74 -4.19 13.04
C ASP A 176 -13.45 -5.65 12.67
N VAL A 177 -13.21 -5.90 11.38
CA VAL A 177 -12.94 -7.25 10.85
C VAL A 177 -11.83 -7.22 9.80
N ALA A 178 -10.85 -8.12 9.93
CA ALA A 178 -9.74 -8.18 9.01
C ALA A 178 -10.21 -8.64 7.64
N THR A 179 -9.75 -7.95 6.59
CA THR A 179 -10.02 -8.35 5.21
C THR A 179 -8.74 -8.56 4.41
N VAL A 180 -8.72 -9.61 3.60
CA VAL A 180 -7.75 -9.80 2.51
C VAL A 180 -8.53 -9.88 1.22
N CYS A 181 -8.11 -9.13 0.19
CA CYS A 181 -8.80 -9.12 -1.09
C CYS A 181 -7.93 -9.79 -2.15
N ALA A 182 -8.54 -10.61 -3.01
CA ALA A 182 -7.89 -11.18 -4.18
C ALA A 182 -8.77 -11.00 -5.40
N GLN A 183 -8.17 -10.71 -6.55
CA GLN A 183 -8.90 -10.67 -7.82
C GLN A 183 -9.21 -12.09 -8.27
N SER A 184 -10.49 -12.37 -8.57
CA SER A 184 -10.96 -13.69 -9.00
C SER A 184 -10.18 -14.21 -10.22
N GLY A 185 -9.96 -13.35 -11.22
CA GLY A 185 -9.21 -13.72 -12.43
C GLY A 185 -7.74 -14.12 -12.18
N LYS A 186 -7.13 -13.65 -11.09
CA LYS A 186 -5.76 -14.03 -10.70
C LYS A 186 -5.74 -15.28 -9.83
N ILE A 187 -6.59 -15.34 -8.81
CA ILE A 187 -6.58 -16.42 -7.83
C ILE A 187 -7.07 -17.76 -8.40
N ARG A 188 -8.00 -17.74 -9.37
CA ARG A 188 -8.48 -18.94 -10.07
C ARG A 188 -7.39 -19.74 -10.78
N ARG A 189 -6.31 -19.05 -11.19
CA ARG A 189 -5.12 -19.69 -11.77
C ARG A 189 -4.37 -20.58 -10.77
N ARG A 190 -4.68 -20.46 -9.47
CA ARG A 190 -4.07 -21.25 -8.38
C ARG A 190 -2.54 -21.26 -8.42
N ASN A 191 -1.96 -20.17 -8.91
CA ASN A 191 -0.51 -20.03 -9.03
C ASN A 191 0.10 -20.09 -7.61
N PRO A 192 1.00 -21.04 -7.32
CA PRO A 192 1.54 -21.23 -5.97
C PRO A 192 2.22 -19.98 -5.41
N HIS A 193 2.98 -19.24 -6.22
CA HIS A 193 3.64 -18.00 -5.80
C HIS A 193 2.63 -16.90 -5.46
N TYR A 194 1.56 -16.77 -6.25
CA TYR A 194 0.49 -15.82 -5.95
C TYR A 194 -0.22 -16.18 -4.64
N LEU A 195 -0.58 -17.45 -4.44
CA LEU A 195 -1.22 -17.91 -3.21
C LEU A 195 -0.32 -17.69 -2.00
N ALA A 196 0.97 -18.04 -2.09
CA ALA A 196 1.95 -17.78 -1.03
C ALA A 196 2.02 -16.29 -0.66
N ASN A 197 2.08 -15.38 -1.63
CA ASN A 197 2.08 -13.94 -1.39
C ASN A 197 0.78 -13.41 -0.74
N VAL A 198 -0.35 -14.09 -0.94
CA VAL A 198 -1.60 -13.79 -0.23
C VAL A 198 -1.57 -14.36 1.20
N VAL A 199 -1.05 -15.57 1.39
CA VAL A 199 -0.86 -16.19 2.71
C VAL A 199 0.05 -15.33 3.60
N LEU A 200 1.12 -14.75 3.06
CA LEU A 200 1.99 -13.81 3.80
C LEU A 200 1.19 -12.65 4.42
N LYS A 201 0.22 -12.10 3.67
CA LYS A 201 -0.64 -11.01 4.16
C LYS A 201 -1.62 -11.50 5.22
N VAL A 202 -2.24 -12.67 5.01
CA VAL A 202 -3.15 -13.27 6.00
C VAL A 202 -2.41 -13.53 7.31
N ASN A 203 -1.25 -14.19 7.26
CA ASN A 203 -0.47 -14.51 8.45
C ASN A 203 -0.10 -13.24 9.23
N THR A 204 0.39 -12.20 8.54
CA THR A 204 0.79 -10.94 9.19
C THR A 204 -0.38 -10.23 9.86
N LYS A 205 -1.55 -10.17 9.21
CA LYS A 205 -2.77 -9.55 9.78
C LYS A 205 -3.30 -10.28 11.01
N LEU A 206 -3.05 -11.58 11.10
CA LEU A 206 -3.41 -12.39 12.26
C LEU A 206 -2.32 -12.40 13.34
N GLY A 207 -1.32 -11.51 13.24
CA GLY A 207 -0.23 -11.38 14.21
C GLY A 207 0.92 -12.38 14.03
N GLY A 208 0.87 -13.20 12.96
CA GLY A 208 1.90 -14.16 12.62
C GLY A 208 3.19 -13.51 12.12
N ILE A 209 4.28 -14.28 12.12
CA ILE A 209 5.61 -13.83 11.70
C ILE A 209 6.04 -14.66 10.49
N ASN A 210 6.28 -14.01 9.35
CA ASN A 210 6.64 -14.68 8.10
C ASN A 210 8.12 -15.05 8.01
N HIS A 211 9.00 -14.13 8.36
CA HIS A 211 10.45 -14.29 8.31
C HIS A 211 11.12 -13.42 9.36
N ARG A 212 12.36 -13.77 9.70
CA ARG A 212 13.21 -13.04 10.65
C ARG A 212 14.61 -12.88 10.09
N LEU A 213 15.31 -11.84 10.56
CA LEU A 213 16.77 -11.79 10.42
C LEU A 213 17.39 -12.96 11.18
N ASP A 214 18.50 -13.47 10.67
CA ASP A 214 19.36 -14.38 11.41
C ASP A 214 20.02 -13.68 12.63
N ALA A 215 20.61 -14.50 13.51
CA ALA A 215 21.19 -14.01 14.77
C ALA A 215 22.28 -12.95 14.55
N ASP A 216 23.05 -13.06 13.46
CA ASP A 216 24.11 -12.11 13.12
C ASP A 216 23.58 -10.83 12.44
N GLY A 217 22.60 -10.96 11.55
CA GLY A 217 21.98 -9.85 10.83
C GLY A 217 21.14 -8.93 11.73
N GLY A 218 20.64 -9.44 12.86
CA GLY A 218 19.90 -8.69 13.87
C GLY A 218 20.70 -8.27 15.10
N LYS A 219 21.96 -8.70 15.24
CA LYS A 219 22.77 -8.54 16.49
C LYS A 219 22.83 -7.10 17.02
N TRP A 220 22.71 -6.12 16.13
CA TRP A 220 22.71 -4.70 16.46
C TRP A 220 21.35 -4.13 16.87
N LEU A 221 20.23 -4.75 16.46
CA LEU A 221 18.88 -4.41 16.93
C LEU A 221 18.60 -4.97 18.32
N HIS A 222 19.28 -6.06 18.67
CA HIS A 222 19.07 -6.80 19.91
C HIS A 222 20.00 -6.37 21.04
N GLY A 223 20.91 -5.42 20.79
CA GLY A 223 21.87 -4.95 21.80
C GLY A 223 21.22 -4.20 22.95
N GLU A 224 20.14 -3.47 22.68
CA GLU A 224 19.36 -2.68 23.64
C GLU A 224 17.87 -2.76 23.29
N LEU A 225 16.98 -2.47 24.24
CA LEU A 225 15.53 -2.41 23.98
C LEU A 225 15.22 -1.29 22.99
N THR A 226 15.03 -1.67 21.72
CA THR A 226 14.93 -0.74 20.59
C THR A 226 13.54 -0.77 19.98
N MET A 227 12.98 0.41 19.73
CA MET A 227 11.77 0.58 18.93
C MET A 227 12.13 1.24 17.60
N VAL A 228 11.73 0.61 16.49
CA VAL A 228 11.89 1.18 15.15
C VAL A 228 10.56 1.78 14.73
N VAL A 229 10.59 3.04 14.33
CA VAL A 229 9.40 3.82 13.94
C VAL A 229 9.48 4.21 12.48
N GLY A 230 8.38 4.04 11.75
CA GLY A 230 8.19 4.57 10.40
C GLY A 230 7.13 5.65 10.43
N ILE A 231 7.38 6.76 9.73
CA ILE A 231 6.45 7.88 9.64
C ILE A 231 6.30 8.25 8.17
N ASP A 232 5.07 8.49 7.74
CA ASP A 232 4.78 8.99 6.41
C ASP A 232 3.60 9.98 6.46
N THR A 233 3.54 10.85 5.47
CA THR A 233 2.38 11.72 5.25
C THR A 233 1.97 11.65 3.79
N SER A 234 0.67 11.51 3.55
CA SER A 234 0.11 11.53 2.20
C SER A 234 -0.80 12.74 2.02
N HIS A 235 -0.45 13.56 1.05
CA HIS A 235 -1.21 14.74 0.67
C HIS A 235 -2.30 14.41 -0.36
N PRO A 236 -3.38 15.20 -0.43
CA PRO A 236 -4.38 15.09 -1.48
C PRO A 236 -3.74 15.17 -2.87
N SER A 237 -4.28 14.40 -3.81
CA SER A 237 -3.82 14.44 -5.20
C SER A 237 -4.43 15.65 -5.93
N PRO A 238 -3.81 16.16 -7.01
CA PRO A 238 -4.45 17.12 -7.89
C PRO A 238 -5.85 16.62 -8.32
N GLY A 239 -6.88 17.45 -8.14
CA GLY A 239 -8.28 17.10 -8.39
C GLY A 239 -9.07 16.59 -7.17
N SER A 240 -8.45 16.49 -5.98
CA SER A 240 -9.19 16.27 -4.73
C SER A 240 -9.99 17.53 -4.34
N ALA A 241 -11.02 17.37 -3.51
CA ALA A 241 -11.75 18.51 -2.97
C ALA A 241 -10.82 19.52 -2.27
N VAL A 242 -11.07 20.82 -2.45
CA VAL A 242 -10.36 21.88 -1.72
C VAL A 242 -10.56 21.67 -0.21
N GLY A 243 -9.51 21.81 0.59
CA GLY A 243 -9.56 21.50 2.03
C GLY A 243 -9.54 19.99 2.35
N CYS A 244 -9.37 19.10 1.37
CA CYS A 244 -9.16 17.67 1.65
C CYS A 244 -7.94 17.51 2.58
N PRO A 245 -8.06 16.77 3.70
CA PRO A 245 -6.98 16.68 4.66
C PRO A 245 -5.82 15.82 4.15
N SER A 246 -4.63 16.11 4.66
CA SER A 246 -3.51 15.17 4.57
C SER A 246 -3.67 14.08 5.61
N ILE A 247 -3.06 12.91 5.36
CA ILE A 247 -3.08 11.78 6.29
C ILE A 247 -1.66 11.53 6.78
N ALA A 248 -1.43 11.64 8.09
CA ALA A 248 -0.20 11.21 8.72
C ALA A 248 -0.36 9.79 9.24
N ALA A 249 0.66 8.95 9.03
CA ALA A 249 0.75 7.61 9.57
C ALA A 249 2.04 7.43 10.37
N VAL A 250 1.91 6.82 11.54
CA VAL A 250 3.04 6.37 12.35
C VAL A 250 2.88 4.88 12.59
N VAL A 251 3.94 4.12 12.35
CA VAL A 251 4.03 2.69 12.66
C VAL A 251 5.21 2.44 13.56
N ALA A 252 5.08 1.52 14.50
CA ALA A 252 6.16 1.21 15.44
C ALA A 252 6.28 -0.29 15.66
N SER A 253 7.51 -0.78 15.74
CA SER A 253 7.77 -2.19 16.05
C SER A 253 7.32 -2.50 17.48
N ILE A 254 6.49 -3.53 17.65
CA ILE A 254 6.01 -3.96 18.98
C ILE A 254 6.66 -5.25 19.49
N ASN A 255 7.60 -5.80 18.73
CA ASN A 255 8.33 -7.00 19.11
C ASN A 255 9.82 -6.88 18.79
N ASN A 256 10.64 -7.63 19.51
CA ASN A 256 12.09 -7.65 19.30
C ASN A 256 12.48 -8.28 17.96
N SER A 257 11.54 -8.86 17.23
CA SER A 257 11.81 -9.43 15.89
C SER A 257 11.62 -8.41 14.78
N PHE A 258 11.09 -7.22 15.08
CA PHE A 258 10.83 -6.16 14.11
C PHE A 258 9.97 -6.66 12.93
N THR A 259 8.93 -7.43 13.25
CA THR A 259 8.05 -8.08 12.27
C THR A 259 6.60 -7.63 12.35
N GLN A 260 6.22 -6.98 13.45
CA GLN A 260 4.85 -6.49 13.69
C GLN A 260 4.89 -5.00 13.96
N TYR A 261 4.10 -4.26 13.18
CA TYR A 261 4.03 -2.80 13.19
C TYR A 261 2.57 -2.32 13.14
N PRO A 262 1.82 -2.31 14.25
CA PRO A 262 0.54 -1.62 14.27
C PRO A 262 0.70 -0.14 13.87
N ALA A 263 -0.37 0.45 13.34
CA ALA A 263 -0.36 1.81 12.80
C ALA A 263 -1.34 2.72 13.53
N ILE A 264 -0.91 3.94 13.77
CA ILE A 264 -1.77 5.06 14.15
C ILE A 264 -1.91 5.97 12.92
N LEU A 265 -3.14 6.37 12.62
CA LEU A 265 -3.48 7.21 11.48
C LEU A 265 -4.25 8.44 11.97
N GLU A 266 -3.84 9.61 11.50
CA GLU A 266 -4.52 10.86 11.82
C GLU A 266 -4.73 11.71 10.56
N ILE A 267 -5.87 12.39 10.51
CA ILE A 267 -6.13 13.42 9.50
C ILE A 267 -5.65 14.77 10.01
N GLN A 268 -4.96 15.51 9.17
CA GLN A 268 -4.42 16.83 9.49
C GLN A 268 -4.77 17.83 8.39
N ASN A 269 -4.83 19.10 8.75
CA ASN A 269 -5.01 20.17 7.78
C ASN A 269 -3.86 20.13 6.77
N SER A 270 -4.20 20.13 5.48
CA SER A 270 -3.18 20.20 4.44
C SER A 270 -2.64 21.62 4.38
N PRO A 271 -1.30 21.82 4.37
CA PRO A 271 -0.76 23.05 3.78
C PRO A 271 -1.26 23.11 2.34
N HIS A 272 -1.75 24.27 1.92
CA HIS A 272 -2.21 24.47 0.55
C HIS A 272 -1.08 24.15 -0.45
N GLY A 273 -1.36 23.29 -1.44
CA GLY A 273 -0.67 23.35 -2.73
C GLY A 273 0.62 22.54 -2.93
N SER A 274 0.73 21.28 -2.50
CA SER A 274 1.86 20.44 -2.93
C SER A 274 1.48 18.98 -3.15
N GLY A 275 0.99 18.69 -4.36
CA GLY A 275 0.95 17.32 -4.88
C GLY A 275 2.35 16.90 -5.33
N MET A 276 3.07 16.12 -4.53
CA MET A 276 4.30 15.47 -4.97
C MET A 276 3.97 14.19 -5.74
N GLN A 277 4.29 14.18 -7.04
CA GLN A 277 4.28 12.99 -7.90
C GLN A 277 5.72 12.69 -8.31
N GLY A 278 6.22 11.51 -7.96
CA GLY A 278 7.63 11.16 -8.14
C GLY A 278 7.85 9.77 -8.75
N ILE A 279 8.89 9.70 -9.59
CA ILE A 279 9.47 8.51 -10.24
C ILE A 279 10.25 7.70 -9.18
N PRO A 280 10.40 6.37 -9.30
CA PRO A 280 11.31 5.60 -8.43
C PRO A 280 12.73 6.18 -8.50
N ARG A 281 13.23 6.66 -7.36
CA ARG A 281 14.60 7.17 -7.18
C ARG A 281 15.33 6.30 -6.16
N PRO A 282 16.66 6.18 -6.25
CA PRO A 282 17.45 5.61 -5.15
C PRO A 282 17.12 6.36 -3.86
N THR A 283 16.83 5.61 -2.79
CA THR A 283 16.45 6.20 -1.51
C THR A 283 17.65 6.88 -0.87
N HIS A 284 17.54 8.17 -0.61
CA HIS A 284 18.57 8.96 0.06
C HIS A 284 18.25 9.08 1.55
N TYR A 285 19.14 8.62 2.41
CA TYR A 285 19.01 8.71 3.86
C TYR A 285 19.84 9.87 4.39
N TYR A 286 19.20 10.76 5.16
CA TYR A 286 19.85 11.83 5.90
C TYR A 286 19.65 11.62 7.39
N VAL A 287 20.72 11.65 8.17
CA VAL A 287 20.64 11.63 9.64
C VAL A 287 20.43 13.07 10.09
N ILE A 288 19.22 13.38 10.52
CA ILE A 288 18.85 14.73 10.99
C ILE A 288 19.22 14.90 12.47
N HIS A 289 19.17 13.82 13.25
CA HIS A 289 19.48 13.80 14.68
C HIS A 289 19.99 12.42 15.09
N ASP A 290 21.05 12.36 15.90
CA ASP A 290 21.60 11.09 16.42
C ASP A 290 22.19 11.26 17.83
N GLU A 291 21.43 10.84 18.84
CA GLU A 291 21.89 10.77 20.24
C GLU A 291 22.60 9.45 20.56
N ILE A 292 22.35 8.40 19.77
CA ILE A 292 22.89 7.06 19.96
C ILE A 292 24.35 7.01 19.47
N ARG A 293 24.73 7.94 18.59
CA ARG A 293 26.07 8.13 18.02
C ARG A 293 26.53 6.91 17.23
N TYR A 294 25.67 6.40 16.37
CA TYR A 294 26.02 5.29 15.49
C TYR A 294 26.93 5.75 14.36
N SER A 295 27.96 4.96 14.07
CA SER A 295 28.80 5.18 12.87
C SER A 295 27.98 5.07 11.58
N ALA A 296 28.42 5.72 10.50
CA ALA A 296 27.77 5.64 9.20
C ALA A 296 27.63 4.17 8.70
N ASP A 297 28.65 3.33 8.88
CA ASP A 297 28.59 1.90 8.52
C ASP A 297 27.48 1.17 9.27
N LYS A 298 27.32 1.49 10.56
CA LYS A 298 26.25 0.93 11.39
C LYS A 298 24.90 1.33 10.77
N ILE A 299 24.63 2.62 10.61
CA ILE A 299 23.35 3.14 10.08
C ILE A 299 23.03 2.56 8.69
N GLN A 300 24.03 2.45 7.82
CA GLN A 300 23.89 1.82 6.50
C GLN A 300 23.52 0.34 6.60
N GLY A 301 24.15 -0.41 7.51
CA GLY A 301 23.79 -1.79 7.81
C GLY A 301 22.35 -1.93 8.34
N ILE A 302 21.94 -1.01 9.22
CA ILE A 302 20.59 -0.96 9.80
C ILE A 302 19.53 -0.79 8.71
N THR A 303 19.67 0.27 7.91
CA THR A 303 18.69 0.61 6.87
C THR A 303 18.62 -0.47 5.79
N ASN A 304 19.78 -1.04 5.42
CA ASN A 304 19.84 -2.17 4.50
C ASN A 304 19.09 -3.39 5.07
N ALA A 305 19.39 -3.83 6.29
CA ALA A 305 18.73 -5.01 6.86
C ALA A 305 17.21 -4.83 7.04
N LEU A 306 16.76 -3.64 7.47
CA LEU A 306 15.33 -3.33 7.56
C LEU A 306 14.61 -3.39 6.21
N SER A 307 15.31 -3.21 5.07
CA SER A 307 14.72 -3.35 3.73
C SER A 307 14.36 -4.80 3.36
N TYR A 308 14.92 -5.80 4.06
CA TYR A 308 14.62 -7.22 3.87
C TYR A 308 13.47 -7.72 4.76
N MET A 309 12.99 -6.89 5.69
CA MET A 309 12.00 -7.27 6.72
C MET A 309 10.55 -6.97 6.31
N TYR A 310 10.30 -6.80 5.00
CA TYR A 310 8.97 -6.50 4.50
C TYR A 310 8.09 -7.75 4.47
N ALA A 311 7.11 -7.83 5.36
CA ALA A 311 6.29 -9.02 5.57
C ALA A 311 5.39 -9.38 4.37
N GLY A 312 5.15 -8.45 3.44
CA GLY A 312 4.22 -8.63 2.32
C GLY A 312 4.81 -9.29 1.07
N ALA A 313 6.12 -9.53 1.02
CA ALA A 313 6.82 -10.17 -0.09
C ALA A 313 8.09 -10.89 0.37
N THR A 314 8.64 -11.76 -0.47
CA THR A 314 9.92 -12.46 -0.23
C THR A 314 11.08 -11.78 -0.97
N GLN A 315 11.10 -10.45 -0.99
CA GLN A 315 12.10 -9.65 -1.69
C GLN A 315 12.43 -8.40 -0.87
N ALA A 316 13.69 -7.96 -0.96
CA ALA A 316 14.08 -6.67 -0.41
C ALA A 316 13.35 -5.55 -1.16
N ILE A 317 12.92 -4.54 -0.42
CA ILE A 317 12.32 -3.33 -0.96
C ILE A 317 13.36 -2.20 -1.01
N SER A 318 13.06 -1.12 -1.74
CA SER A 318 14.02 -0.03 -1.96
C SER A 318 14.28 0.86 -0.74
N VAL A 319 13.46 0.74 0.30
CA VAL A 319 13.49 1.55 1.53
C VAL A 319 13.37 0.66 2.77
N ALA A 320 13.74 1.14 3.95
CA ALA A 320 13.47 0.43 5.20
C ALA A 320 11.97 0.11 5.37
N SER A 321 11.64 -1.13 5.76
CA SER A 321 10.26 -1.63 5.91
C SER A 321 9.30 -0.73 6.71
N PRO A 322 9.71 -0.12 7.85
CA PRO A 322 8.84 0.77 8.60
C PRO A 322 8.32 1.96 7.78
N VAL A 323 9.15 2.54 6.90
CA VAL A 323 8.73 3.65 6.03
C VAL A 323 7.69 3.17 5.02
N TYR A 324 7.92 1.99 4.43
CA TYR A 324 6.96 1.39 3.50
C TYR A 324 5.62 1.08 4.19
N TYR A 325 5.66 0.57 5.42
CA TYR A 325 4.47 0.32 6.23
C TYR A 325 3.70 1.61 6.55
N ALA A 326 4.38 2.69 6.93
CA ALA A 326 3.74 3.98 7.15
C ALA A 326 3.04 4.50 5.88
N ASN A 327 3.71 4.42 4.71
CA ASN A 327 3.06 4.75 3.44
C ASN A 327 1.86 3.85 3.13
N ALA A 328 1.97 2.53 3.31
CA ALA A 328 0.85 1.62 3.13
C ALA A 328 -0.34 1.96 4.05
N ALA A 329 -0.06 2.37 5.29
CA ALA A 329 -1.05 2.85 6.24
C ALA A 329 -1.69 4.19 5.79
N CYS A 330 -0.90 5.15 5.30
CA CYS A 330 -1.43 6.38 4.68
C CYS A 330 -2.34 6.06 3.48
N GLN A 331 -1.91 5.18 2.57
CA GLN A 331 -2.72 4.77 1.42
C GLN A 331 -4.01 4.07 1.87
N ARG A 332 -3.96 3.31 2.97
CA ARG A 332 -5.17 2.74 3.56
C ARG A 332 -6.09 3.83 4.11
N GLY A 333 -5.57 4.83 4.81
CA GLY A 333 -6.34 5.98 5.26
C GLY A 333 -7.05 6.70 4.11
N ARG A 334 -6.38 6.86 2.97
CA ARG A 334 -6.97 7.50 1.77
C ARG A 334 -8.22 6.77 1.28
N CYS A 335 -8.26 5.45 1.42
CA CYS A 335 -9.44 4.65 1.06
C CYS A 335 -10.69 5.11 1.86
N TYR A 336 -10.50 5.58 3.09
CA TYR A 336 -11.59 6.04 3.96
C TYR A 336 -12.13 7.42 3.54
N LEU A 337 -11.34 8.17 2.77
CA LEU A 337 -11.67 9.51 2.28
C LEU A 337 -11.99 9.53 0.78
N ARG A 338 -12.28 8.37 0.17
CA ARG A 338 -12.55 8.24 -1.27
C ARG A 338 -13.54 9.28 -1.79
N LYS A 339 -14.62 9.54 -1.05
CA LYS A 339 -15.65 10.54 -1.40
C LYS A 339 -15.06 11.94 -1.61
N LEU A 340 -14.05 12.34 -0.82
CA LEU A 340 -13.41 13.64 -0.91
C LEU A 340 -12.30 13.68 -1.97
N LEU A 341 -11.64 12.55 -2.20
CA LEU A 341 -10.56 12.44 -3.18
C LEU A 341 -11.06 12.33 -4.62
N TYR A 342 -12.24 11.73 -4.83
CA TYR A 342 -12.76 11.38 -6.16
C TYR A 342 -14.24 11.69 -6.36
N GLY A 343 -14.95 12.18 -5.33
CA GLY A 343 -16.35 12.58 -5.45
C GLY A 343 -16.48 14.08 -5.69
N ASN A 344 -17.49 14.46 -6.46
CA ASN A 344 -17.95 15.85 -6.51
C ASN A 344 -18.58 16.16 -5.15
N VAL A 345 -17.87 16.97 -4.34
CA VAL A 345 -18.43 17.55 -3.12
C VAL A 345 -19.39 18.66 -3.55
N GLY A 346 -20.57 18.29 -4.06
CA GLY A 346 -21.51 19.25 -4.65
C GLY A 346 -22.96 18.80 -4.77
N GLU A 347 -23.27 17.50 -4.86
CA GLU A 347 -24.67 17.07 -5.02
C GLU A 347 -24.95 15.78 -4.25
N GLY A 348 -25.94 15.81 -3.35
CA GLY A 348 -26.40 14.62 -2.65
C GLY A 348 -27.19 14.88 -1.36
N GLY A 349 -28.29 15.61 -1.46
CA GLY A 349 -29.28 15.78 -0.39
C GLY A 349 -30.63 16.22 -0.96
N THR A 350 -31.33 15.33 -1.65
CA THR A 350 -32.67 15.61 -2.20
C THR A 350 -33.71 15.49 -1.09
N THR A 351 -34.18 16.63 -0.55
CA THR A 351 -35.59 16.84 -0.17
C THR A 351 -35.91 18.34 -0.08
N ALA A 352 -37.01 18.70 -0.74
CA ALA A 352 -37.83 19.91 -0.63
C ALA A 352 -37.37 21.19 -1.34
N SER A 353 -38.26 21.61 -2.24
CA SER A 353 -38.34 22.86 -2.99
C SER A 353 -38.17 24.14 -2.17
N GLY A 354 -37.39 25.09 -2.70
CA GLY A 354 -37.39 26.49 -2.25
C GLY A 354 -36.29 27.32 -2.92
N THR A 355 -36.69 28.18 -3.85
CA THR A 355 -36.05 29.44 -4.30
C THR A 355 -34.53 29.52 -4.48
N GLN A 356 -34.15 29.77 -5.74
CA GLN A 356 -32.82 30.16 -6.20
C GLN A 356 -32.33 31.43 -5.49
N THR A 357 -31.29 31.32 -4.65
CA THR A 357 -30.29 32.37 -4.40
C THR A 357 -29.02 31.74 -3.81
N GLY A 358 -27.89 31.79 -4.54
CA GLY A 358 -26.50 31.73 -4.04
C GLY A 358 -26.01 30.41 -3.41
N SER A 359 -25.17 29.65 -4.12
CA SER A 359 -24.40 28.54 -3.52
C SER A 359 -23.06 28.38 -4.26
N GLU A 360 -22.10 29.25 -3.94
CA GLU A 360 -20.68 29.04 -4.26
C GLU A 360 -19.96 28.52 -3.01
N ASN A 361 -19.24 27.40 -3.20
CA ASN A 361 -18.15 26.83 -2.39
C ASN A 361 -18.50 26.27 -0.99
N ALA A 362 -18.42 24.93 -0.87
CA ALA A 362 -18.21 24.28 0.42
C ALA A 362 -16.95 24.85 1.08
N THR A 363 -17.04 25.25 2.34
CA THR A 363 -15.89 25.81 3.06
C THR A 363 -14.91 24.68 3.40
N GLU A 364 -13.61 24.98 3.58
CA GLU A 364 -12.63 23.98 4.01
C GLU A 364 -13.03 23.29 5.33
N MET A 365 -13.76 24.01 6.18
CA MET A 365 -14.31 23.49 7.43
C MET A 365 -15.36 22.40 7.19
N ASP A 366 -16.23 22.56 6.19
CA ASP A 366 -17.24 21.57 5.82
C ASP A 366 -16.59 20.28 5.28
N VAL A 367 -15.53 20.43 4.49
CA VAL A 367 -14.75 19.31 3.95
C VAL A 367 -14.04 18.55 5.05
N MET A 368 -13.43 19.24 6.02
CA MET A 368 -12.80 18.62 7.17
C MET A 368 -13.81 17.95 8.11
N GLN A 369 -15.01 18.52 8.26
CA GLN A 369 -16.10 17.90 9.03
C GLN A 369 -16.60 16.61 8.36
N GLU A 370 -16.78 16.63 7.03
CA GLU A 370 -17.13 15.43 6.27
C GLU A 370 -16.00 14.38 6.34
N ALA A 371 -14.73 14.81 6.30
CA ALA A 371 -13.59 13.92 6.47
C ALA A 371 -13.65 13.22 7.83
N ARG A 372 -13.89 13.96 8.93
CA ARG A 372 -14.09 13.39 10.27
C ARG A 372 -15.26 12.42 10.32
N ARG A 373 -16.36 12.70 9.62
CA ARG A 373 -17.53 11.81 9.57
C ARG A 373 -17.23 10.49 8.86
N LEU A 374 -16.52 10.56 7.73
CA LEU A 374 -16.08 9.40 6.96
C LEU A 374 -15.05 8.59 7.73
N TRP A 375 -14.04 9.27 8.29
CA TRP A 375 -12.96 8.69 9.09
C TRP A 375 -13.45 8.08 10.41
N GLY A 376 -14.48 8.66 11.02
CA GLY A 376 -14.93 8.30 12.35
C GLY A 376 -13.81 8.53 13.38
N TRP A 377 -13.44 7.46 14.09
CA TRP A 377 -12.31 7.43 15.03
C TRP A 377 -11.08 6.73 14.43
N GLY A 378 -10.99 6.66 13.10
CA GLY A 378 -10.04 5.84 12.38
C GLY A 378 -10.46 4.36 12.35
N VAL A 379 -9.50 3.46 12.43
CA VAL A 379 -9.76 2.02 12.51
C VAL A 379 -10.58 1.70 13.77
N ALA A 380 -11.70 1.00 13.58
CA ALA A 380 -12.63 0.69 14.66
C ALA A 380 -12.15 -0.49 15.51
N GLY A 381 -12.61 -0.49 16.76
CA GLY A 381 -12.46 -1.60 17.71
C GLY A 381 -11.05 -1.82 18.23
N ALA A 382 -10.93 -2.67 19.25
CA ALA A 382 -9.64 -3.08 19.79
C ALA A 382 -8.99 -4.21 18.95
N GLY A 383 -9.79 -4.90 18.12
CA GLY A 383 -9.33 -6.06 17.36
C GLY A 383 -8.35 -5.69 16.26
N LEU A 384 -8.66 -4.70 15.42
CA LEU A 384 -7.82 -4.33 14.28
C LEU A 384 -6.69 -3.36 14.61
N LYS A 385 -6.84 -2.49 15.63
CA LYS A 385 -5.85 -1.45 15.95
C LYS A 385 -4.46 -2.00 16.27
N GLU A 386 -4.41 -3.17 16.91
CA GLU A 386 -3.17 -3.85 17.28
C GLU A 386 -2.60 -4.72 16.14
N THR A 387 -3.15 -4.63 14.93
CA THR A 387 -2.76 -5.46 13.79
C THR A 387 -2.19 -4.61 12.65
N MET A 388 -1.47 -5.26 11.73
CA MET A 388 -1.05 -4.65 10.47
C MET A 388 -2.20 -4.65 9.44
N PHE A 389 -3.37 -4.10 9.80
CA PHE A 389 -4.59 -4.12 8.99
C PHE A 389 -4.39 -3.53 7.58
N TYR A 390 -3.44 -2.61 7.44
CA TYR A 390 -3.11 -1.83 6.24
C TYR A 390 -2.31 -2.61 5.18
N LEU A 391 -1.69 -3.73 5.54
CA LEU A 391 -1.18 -4.72 4.57
C LEU A 391 -2.33 -5.38 3.78
#